data_AF-I1CSR0-F1
#
_entry.id   AF-I1CSR0-F1
#
_cell.length_a   1.000
_cell.length_b   1.000
_cell.length_c   1.000
_cell.angle_alpha   90.00
_cell.angle_beta   90.00
_cell.angle_gamma   90.00
#
_symmetry.space_group_name_H-M   'P 1'
#
loop_
_entity.id
_entity.type
_entity.pdbx_description
1 polymer ?
#
loop_
_entity_poly.entity_id
_entity_poly.type
_entity_poly.pdbx_seq_one_letter_code
_entity_poly.pdbx_strand_id
1 'polypeptide(L)'
;MASLGKPLDVAVIDEIQMIADRDRGWAWTQAFLGLKAKQIHLCGEEAAVPLIEKICRDLGEEVVVNRYERLTPYSVSDKTLRADLSKVEKGDCVIAFSRGGIFDVKRSIEAVTDLKCAVIYGSLPPETRALQAKAFNDPDSGFDVLVASDAVGMGLNL
;
A
#
# COMPACT_ATOMS: atom_id res chain seq x y z
N MET A 1 -7.01 -1.07 18.30
CA MET A 1 -5.80 -1.68 18.88
C MET A 1 -6.13 -3.13 19.21
N ALA A 2 -5.23 -4.08 18.93
CA ALA A 2 -5.52 -5.50 19.12
C ALA A 2 -5.73 -5.83 20.62
N SER A 3 -6.64 -6.75 20.91
CA SER A 3 -6.93 -7.16 22.29
C SER A 3 -5.89 -8.16 22.78
N LEU A 4 -4.99 -7.75 23.67
CA LEU A 4 -3.90 -8.60 24.19
C LEU A 4 -4.34 -9.52 25.35
N GLY A 5 -5.50 -9.24 25.94
CA GLY A 5 -6.03 -10.04 27.05
C GLY A 5 -6.76 -11.29 26.62
N LYS A 6 -7.18 -11.37 25.35
CA LYS A 6 -8.03 -12.43 24.82
C LYS A 6 -7.18 -13.57 24.25
N PRO A 7 -7.36 -14.82 24.70
CA PRO A 7 -6.80 -15.99 24.04
C PRO A 7 -7.37 -16.14 22.62
N LEU A 8 -6.51 -16.44 21.66
CA LEU A 8 -6.84 -16.62 20.25
C LEU A 8 -6.25 -17.95 19.76
N ASP A 9 -6.92 -18.62 18.81
CA ASP A 9 -6.29 -19.73 18.11
C ASP A 9 -5.29 -19.22 17.07
N VAL A 10 -5.67 -18.17 16.34
CA VAL A 10 -4.86 -17.58 15.27
C VAL A 10 -4.91 -16.06 15.34
N ALA A 11 -3.76 -15.41 15.09
CA ALA A 11 -3.68 -13.99 14.83
C ALA A 11 -2.92 -13.73 13.51
N VAL A 12 -3.27 -12.64 12.82
CA VAL A 12 -2.58 -12.17 11.62
C VAL A 12 -2.12 -10.75 11.88
N ILE A 13 -0.82 -10.49 11.67
CA ILE A 13 -0.23 -9.16 11.70
C ILE A 13 0.23 -8.86 10.27
N ASP A 14 -0.45 -7.90 9.65
CA ASP A 14 -0.10 -7.44 8.31
C ASP A 14 0.96 -6.34 8.36
N GLU A 15 1.70 -6.19 7.27
CA GLU A 15 2.78 -5.20 7.10
C GLU A 15 3.81 -5.22 8.25
N ILE A 16 4.34 -6.40 8.62
CA ILE A 16 5.20 -6.57 9.80
C ILE A 16 6.46 -5.70 9.79
N GLN A 17 6.96 -5.28 8.62
CA GLN A 17 8.09 -4.34 8.51
C GLN A 17 7.81 -2.98 9.15
N MET A 18 6.53 -2.64 9.35
CA MET A 18 6.12 -1.45 10.10
C MET A 18 6.58 -1.47 11.56
N ILE A 19 7.04 -2.61 12.09
CA ILE A 19 7.74 -2.69 13.38
C ILE A 19 8.95 -1.75 13.47
N ALA A 20 9.56 -1.40 12.33
CA ALA A 20 10.68 -0.46 12.23
C ALA A 20 10.24 1.03 12.07
N ASP A 21 8.94 1.31 11.97
CA ASP A 21 8.42 2.69 11.89
C ASP A 21 8.69 3.42 13.22
N ARG A 22 9.28 4.63 13.14
CA ARG A 22 9.74 5.38 14.32
C ARG A 22 8.60 5.87 15.21
N ASP A 23 7.45 6.15 14.63
CA ASP A 23 6.32 6.78 15.33
C ASP A 23 5.25 5.75 15.70
N ARG A 24 5.08 4.71 14.86
CA ARG A 24 4.00 3.73 14.94
C ARG A 24 4.47 2.30 15.20
N GLY A 25 5.76 2.00 15.05
CA GLY A 25 6.28 0.64 15.13
C GLY A 25 6.05 -0.02 16.49
N TRP A 26 5.92 0.77 17.56
CA TRP A 26 5.54 0.27 18.89
C TRP A 26 4.25 -0.55 18.89
N ALA A 27 3.28 -0.23 18.02
CA ALA A 27 2.04 -0.98 17.92
C ALA A 27 2.24 -2.40 17.35
N TRP A 28 3.13 -2.56 16.38
CA TRP A 28 3.51 -3.85 15.83
C TRP A 28 4.32 -4.66 16.83
N THR A 29 5.28 -4.03 17.52
CA THR A 29 6.03 -4.67 18.60
C THR A 29 5.10 -5.18 19.69
N GLN A 30 4.13 -4.36 20.10
CA GLN A 30 3.15 -4.74 21.12
C GLN A 30 2.23 -5.87 20.67
N ALA A 31 1.79 -5.86 19.41
CA ALA A 31 0.99 -6.95 18.85
C ALA A 31 1.80 -8.25 18.76
N PHE A 32 3.00 -8.20 18.19
CA PHE A 32 3.85 -9.37 17.98
C PHE A 32 4.24 -10.05 19.30
N LEU A 33 4.63 -9.27 20.32
CA LEU A 33 5.05 -9.81 21.62
C LEU A 33 3.88 -10.07 22.58
N GLY A 34 2.75 -9.39 22.40
CA GLY A 34 1.67 -9.34 23.38
C GLY A 34 0.42 -10.17 23.03
N LEU A 35 0.28 -10.62 21.77
CA LEU A 35 -0.87 -11.40 21.37
C LEU A 35 -0.81 -12.82 21.95
N LYS A 36 -1.88 -13.21 22.66
CA LYS A 36 -2.04 -14.56 23.21
C LYS A 36 -2.66 -15.50 22.18
N ALA A 37 -1.93 -15.75 21.08
CA ALA A 37 -2.37 -16.65 20.01
C ALA A 37 -1.56 -17.94 19.98
N LYS A 38 -2.18 -19.08 19.65
CA LYS A 38 -1.44 -20.34 19.42
C LYS A 38 -0.57 -20.27 18.17
N GLN A 39 -1.01 -19.51 17.16
CA GLN A 39 -0.26 -19.25 15.93
C GLN A 39 -0.40 -17.77 15.54
N ILE A 40 0.73 -17.13 15.23
CA ILE A 40 0.78 -15.76 14.70
C ILE A 40 1.33 -15.83 13.28
N HIS A 41 0.52 -15.42 12.30
CA HIS A 41 0.94 -15.26 10.92
C HIS A 41 1.38 -13.82 10.70
N LEU A 42 2.57 -13.65 10.14
CA LEU A 42 3.14 -12.35 9.81
C LEU A 42 3.18 -12.20 8.30
N CYS A 43 2.61 -11.12 7.78
CA CYS A 43 2.67 -10.77 6.37
C CYS A 43 3.50 -9.49 6.21
N GLY A 44 4.40 -9.44 5.23
CA GLY A 44 5.25 -8.29 4.97
C GLY A 44 6.45 -8.62 4.10
N GLU A 45 7.38 -7.69 4.01
CA GLU A 45 8.57 -7.82 3.15
C GLU A 45 9.71 -8.66 3.78
N GLU A 46 10.57 -9.22 2.91
CA GLU A 46 11.72 -10.06 3.30
C GLU A 46 12.68 -9.33 4.26
N ALA A 47 12.77 -7.99 4.18
CA ALA A 47 13.65 -7.20 5.04
C ALA A 47 13.33 -7.33 6.54
N ALA A 48 12.09 -7.67 6.90
CA ALA A 48 11.70 -7.89 8.30
C ALA A 48 12.15 -9.25 8.86
N VAL A 49 12.39 -10.25 7.99
CA VAL A 49 12.66 -11.65 8.38
C VAL A 49 13.82 -11.78 9.38
N PRO A 50 15.01 -11.18 9.16
CA PRO A 50 16.13 -11.34 10.10
C PRO A 50 15.84 -10.82 11.50
N LEU A 51 15.05 -9.74 11.60
CA LEU A 51 14.63 -9.18 12.89
C LEU A 51 13.67 -10.13 13.61
N ILE A 52 12.68 -10.65 12.90
CA ILE A 52 11.69 -11.59 13.45
C ILE A 52 12.37 -12.89 13.88
N GLU A 53 13.22 -13.48 13.05
CA GLU A 53 13.97 -14.69 13.40
C GLU A 53 14.83 -14.51 14.65
N LYS A 54 15.45 -13.34 14.80
CA LYS A 54 16.23 -13.01 15.99
C LYS A 54 15.33 -12.95 17.24
N ILE A 55 14.21 -12.25 17.16
CA ILE A 55 13.29 -12.12 18.31
C ILE A 55 12.71 -13.50 18.68
N CYS A 56 12.24 -14.30 17.71
CA CYS A 56 11.73 -15.64 17.99
C CYS A 56 12.79 -16.53 18.64
N ARG A 57 14.04 -16.47 18.15
CA ARG A 57 15.16 -17.21 18.76
C ARG A 57 15.41 -16.80 20.21
N ASP A 58 15.38 -15.51 20.51
CA ASP A 58 15.60 -15.00 21.87
C ASP A 58 14.44 -15.38 22.81
N LEU A 59 13.22 -15.55 22.29
CA LEU A 59 12.04 -15.99 23.02
C LEU A 59 11.89 -17.53 23.11
N GLY A 60 12.66 -18.28 22.32
CA GLY A 60 12.51 -19.73 22.20
C GLY A 60 11.26 -20.17 21.42
N GLU A 61 10.75 -19.30 20.54
CA GLU A 61 9.58 -19.55 19.69
C GLU A 61 9.98 -20.12 18.32
N GLU A 62 9.12 -20.94 17.73
CA GLU A 62 9.30 -21.45 16.37
C GLU A 62 8.96 -20.37 15.33
N VAL A 63 9.75 -20.31 14.25
CA VAL A 63 9.48 -19.44 13.10
C VAL A 63 9.61 -20.23 11.80
N VAL A 64 8.58 -20.15 10.96
CA VAL A 64 8.54 -20.75 9.62
C VAL A 64 8.39 -19.64 8.60
N VAL A 65 9.40 -19.49 7.74
CA VAL A 65 9.43 -18.45 6.70
C VAL A 65 8.93 -19.03 5.38
N ASN A 66 7.73 -18.61 4.97
CA ASN A 66 7.17 -18.93 3.65
C ASN A 66 7.41 -17.75 2.70
N ARG A 67 8.17 -17.96 1.62
CA ARG A 67 8.49 -16.93 0.63
C ARG A 67 7.54 -17.02 -0.56
N TYR A 68 7.10 -15.86 -1.04
CA TYR A 68 6.18 -15.73 -2.16
C TYR A 68 6.78 -14.82 -3.22
N GLU A 69 6.57 -15.16 -4.48
CA GLU A 69 6.92 -14.31 -5.62
C GLU A 69 5.73 -13.45 -6.05
N ARG A 70 6.00 -12.37 -6.80
CA ARG A 70 4.91 -11.55 -7.35
C ARG A 70 4.03 -12.40 -8.26
N LEU A 71 2.71 -12.26 -8.10
CA LEU A 71 1.73 -12.95 -8.94
C LEU A 71 1.89 -12.61 -10.42
N THR A 72 2.28 -11.37 -10.72
CA THR A 72 2.56 -10.89 -12.07
C THR A 72 3.92 -10.23 -12.17
N PRO A 73 4.70 -10.53 -13.24
CA PRO A 73 5.97 -9.86 -13.47
C PRO A 73 5.74 -8.39 -13.78
N TYR A 74 6.77 -7.59 -13.56
CA TYR A 74 6.82 -6.19 -13.99
C TYR A 74 8.17 -5.91 -14.63
N SER A 75 8.21 -4.84 -15.42
CA SER A 75 9.45 -4.29 -15.95
C SER A 75 9.47 -2.80 -15.71
N VAL A 76 10.67 -2.25 -15.52
CA VAL A 76 10.87 -0.81 -15.54
C VAL A 76 10.97 -0.40 -17.01
N SER A 77 10.17 0.58 -17.42
CA SER A 77 10.24 1.12 -18.78
C SER A 77 11.56 1.87 -19.00
N ASP A 78 12.24 1.58 -20.11
CA ASP A 78 13.41 2.35 -20.56
C ASP A 78 13.04 3.77 -21.04
N LYS A 79 11.75 4.00 -21.29
CA LYS A 79 11.21 5.29 -21.72
C LYS A 79 10.58 6.01 -20.54
N THR A 80 10.92 7.28 -20.40
CA THR A 80 10.26 8.20 -19.46
C THR A 80 9.28 9.09 -20.21
N LEU A 81 8.28 9.61 -19.50
CA LEU A 81 7.37 10.62 -20.06
C LEU A 81 8.09 11.95 -20.37
N ARG A 82 9.31 12.17 -19.86
CA ARG A 82 10.08 13.42 -19.99
C ARG A 82 9.27 14.66 -19.62
N ALA A 83 8.45 14.55 -18.57
CA ALA A 83 7.51 15.58 -18.11
C ALA A 83 6.46 16.00 -19.16
N ASP A 84 6.29 15.23 -20.24
CA ASP A 84 5.26 15.45 -21.24
C ASP A 84 4.01 14.64 -20.88
N LEU A 85 3.05 15.32 -20.26
CA LEU A 85 1.79 14.73 -19.82
C LEU A 85 0.83 14.41 -20.97
N SER A 86 1.10 14.87 -22.20
CA SER A 86 0.32 14.47 -23.37
C SER A 86 0.52 13.00 -23.76
N LYS A 87 1.58 12.38 -23.25
CA LYS A 87 1.89 10.96 -23.44
C LYS A 87 1.23 10.03 -22.42
N VAL A 88 0.42 10.56 -21.51
CA VAL A 88 -0.32 9.74 -20.54
C VAL A 88 -1.38 8.93 -21.28
N GLU A 89 -1.49 7.65 -20.97
CA GLU A 89 -2.41 6.72 -21.59
C GLU A 89 -3.47 6.23 -20.59
N LYS A 90 -4.57 5.67 -21.10
CA LYS A 90 -5.61 5.06 -20.27
C LYS A 90 -5.02 3.91 -19.45
N GLY A 91 -5.25 3.93 -18.13
CA GLY A 91 -4.71 2.98 -17.16
C GLY A 91 -3.46 3.48 -16.44
N ASP A 92 -2.88 4.62 -16.84
CA ASP A 92 -1.73 5.20 -16.14
C ASP A 92 -2.10 5.69 -14.74
N CYS A 93 -1.16 5.52 -13.81
CA CYS A 93 -1.20 6.12 -12.49
C CYS A 93 -0.01 7.09 -12.30
N VAL A 94 -0.29 8.37 -12.15
CA VAL A 94 0.71 9.42 -11.94
C VAL A 94 0.81 9.77 -10.46
N ILE A 95 1.96 9.49 -9.85
CA ILE A 95 2.20 9.73 -8.42
C ILE A 95 2.79 11.13 -8.20
N ALA A 96 2.17 11.90 -7.31
CA ALA A 96 2.64 13.20 -6.85
C ALA A 96 2.67 13.28 -5.31
N PHE A 97 3.69 13.97 -4.78
CA PHE A 97 4.00 13.98 -3.34
C PHE A 97 3.40 15.17 -2.57
N SER A 98 2.50 15.94 -3.19
CA SER A 98 1.78 17.01 -2.50
C SER A 98 0.36 17.11 -3.02
N ARG A 99 -0.56 17.53 -2.14
CA ARG A 99 -1.96 17.76 -2.52
C ARG A 99 -2.08 18.78 -3.66
N GLY A 100 -1.29 19.86 -3.61
CA GLY A 100 -1.23 20.85 -4.70
C GLY A 100 -0.79 20.20 -6.01
N GLY A 101 0.34 19.48 -5.99
CA GLY A 101 0.87 18.79 -7.16
C GLY A 101 -0.10 17.77 -7.77
N ILE A 102 -0.88 17.07 -6.97
CA ILE A 102 -1.92 16.15 -7.46
C ILE A 102 -2.98 16.89 -8.29
N PHE A 103 -3.49 18.02 -7.80
CA PHE A 103 -4.49 18.80 -8.55
C PHE A 103 -3.87 19.51 -9.75
N ASP A 104 -2.61 19.92 -9.68
CA ASP A 104 -1.89 20.53 -10.80
C ASP A 104 -1.65 19.51 -11.92
N VAL A 105 -1.22 18.29 -11.59
CA VAL A 105 -1.05 17.19 -12.54
C VAL A 105 -2.39 16.81 -13.17
N LYS A 106 -3.44 16.64 -12.36
CA LYS A 106 -4.80 16.38 -12.86
C LYS A 106 -5.22 17.41 -13.91
N ARG A 107 -5.14 18.70 -13.57
CA ARG A 107 -5.52 19.81 -14.48
C ARG A 107 -4.67 19.80 -15.74
N SER A 108 -3.38 19.49 -15.61
CA SER A 108 -2.47 19.48 -16.75
C SER A 108 -2.81 18.34 -17.71
N ILE A 109 -3.08 17.13 -17.21
CA ILE A 109 -3.49 15.97 -18.02
C ILE A 109 -4.83 16.27 -18.72
N GLU A 110 -5.83 16.73 -17.98
CA GLU A 110 -7.16 17.06 -18.53
C GLU A 110 -7.16 18.25 -19.50
N ALA A 111 -6.10 19.07 -19.50
CA ALA A 111 -5.97 20.20 -20.43
C ALA A 111 -5.23 19.85 -21.73
N VAL A 112 -4.35 18.85 -21.70
CA VAL A 112 -3.53 18.43 -22.84
C VAL A 112 -3.97 17.11 -23.48
N THR A 113 -4.93 16.43 -22.85
CA THR A 113 -5.53 15.17 -23.31
C THR A 113 -7.04 15.22 -23.14
N ASP A 114 -7.75 14.33 -23.83
CA ASP A 114 -9.21 14.13 -23.64
C ASP A 114 -9.52 13.15 -22.48
N LEU A 115 -8.51 12.74 -21.71
CA LEU A 115 -8.64 11.78 -20.61
C LEU A 115 -9.13 12.45 -19.34
N LYS A 116 -9.93 11.74 -18.53
CA LYS A 116 -10.35 12.22 -17.20
C LYS A 116 -9.59 11.54 -16.08
N CYS A 117 -9.26 12.33 -15.06
CA CYS A 117 -8.43 11.87 -13.94
C CYS A 117 -9.25 11.64 -12.66
N ALA A 118 -9.16 10.44 -12.10
CA ALA A 118 -9.52 10.14 -10.71
C ALA A 118 -8.39 10.61 -9.77
N VAL A 119 -8.73 10.95 -8.52
CA VAL A 119 -7.77 11.50 -7.55
C VAL A 119 -7.80 10.77 -6.23
N ILE A 120 -6.63 10.33 -5.76
CA ILE A 120 -6.49 9.68 -4.45
C ILE A 120 -5.30 10.26 -3.66
N TYR A 121 -5.55 10.79 -2.47
CA TYR A 121 -4.50 11.21 -1.54
C TYR A 121 -4.86 10.87 -0.10
N GLY A 122 -3.86 10.77 0.78
CA GLY A 122 -4.00 10.17 2.12
C GLY A 122 -5.06 10.79 3.04
N SER A 123 -5.32 12.10 2.93
CA SER A 123 -6.34 12.78 3.76
C SER A 123 -7.78 12.68 3.23
N LEU A 124 -8.02 11.97 2.11
CA LEU A 124 -9.38 11.70 1.65
C LEU A 124 -10.10 10.72 2.60
N PRO A 125 -11.39 10.96 2.88
CA PRO A 125 -12.22 10.01 3.61
C PRO A 125 -12.17 8.61 2.95
N PRO A 126 -12.20 7.51 3.73
CA PRO A 126 -12.15 6.15 3.20
C PRO A 126 -13.20 5.88 2.13
N GLU A 127 -14.43 6.36 2.34
CA GLU A 127 -15.54 6.23 1.38
C GLU A 127 -15.23 6.94 0.05
N THR A 128 -14.68 8.15 0.10
CA THR A 128 -14.29 8.89 -1.10
C THR A 128 -13.15 8.19 -1.84
N ARG A 129 -12.16 7.63 -1.13
CA ARG A 129 -11.08 6.85 -1.74
C ARG A 129 -11.62 5.62 -2.46
N ALA A 130 -12.54 4.88 -1.83
CA ALA A 130 -13.19 3.72 -2.45
C ALA A 130 -14.00 4.10 -3.70
N LEU A 131 -14.72 5.23 -3.68
CA LEU A 131 -15.45 5.72 -4.84
C LEU A 131 -14.53 6.13 -6.00
N GLN A 132 -13.41 6.81 -5.71
CA GLN A 132 -12.43 7.20 -6.72
C GLN A 132 -11.71 5.99 -7.33
N ALA A 133 -11.33 5.01 -6.49
CA ALA A 133 -10.75 3.75 -6.95
C ALA A 133 -11.75 2.96 -7.81
N LYS A 134 -13.00 2.85 -7.37
CA LYS A 134 -14.05 2.18 -8.16
C LYS A 134 -14.27 2.85 -9.51
N ALA A 135 -14.26 4.18 -9.55
CA ALA A 135 -14.37 4.92 -10.80
C ALA A 135 -13.19 4.61 -11.73
N PHE A 136 -11.95 4.64 -11.23
CA PHE A 136 -10.77 4.30 -12.03
C PHE A 136 -10.78 2.85 -12.56
N ASN A 137 -11.21 1.88 -11.75
CA ASN A 137 -11.21 0.47 -12.13
C ASN A 137 -12.34 0.08 -13.08
N ASP A 138 -13.40 0.88 -13.15
CA ASP A 138 -14.55 0.66 -14.03
C ASP A 138 -14.28 1.27 -15.42
N PRO A 139 -14.11 0.44 -16.48
CA PRO A 139 -13.80 0.93 -17.82
C PRO A 139 -14.85 1.89 -18.40
N ASP A 140 -16.09 1.81 -17.92
CA ASP A 140 -17.25 2.56 -18.40
C ASP A 140 -17.54 3.84 -17.58
N SER A 141 -16.78 4.09 -16.51
CA SER A 141 -17.00 5.25 -15.63
C SER A 141 -16.66 6.59 -16.30
N GLY A 142 -15.89 6.54 -17.38
CA GLY A 142 -15.31 7.70 -18.05
C GLY A 142 -14.13 8.32 -17.30
N PHE A 143 -13.56 7.66 -16.29
CA PHE A 143 -12.26 8.00 -15.70
C PHE A 143 -11.17 7.08 -16.25
N ASP A 144 -10.14 7.65 -16.84
CA ASP A 144 -9.14 6.89 -17.61
C ASP A 144 -7.77 6.84 -16.93
N VAL A 145 -7.47 7.82 -16.06
CA VAL A 145 -6.15 7.99 -15.42
C VAL A 145 -6.32 8.18 -13.92
N LEU A 146 -5.37 7.68 -13.13
CA LEU A 146 -5.32 7.92 -11.68
C LEU A 146 -4.19 8.90 -11.34
N VAL A 147 -4.50 10.00 -10.66
CA VAL A 147 -3.48 10.89 -10.08
C VAL A 147 -3.50 10.73 -8.57
N ALA A 148 -2.40 10.26 -7.99
CA ALA A 148 -2.40 9.83 -6.60
C ALA A 148 -1.17 10.25 -5.79
N SER A 149 -1.26 10.17 -4.46
CA SER A 149 -0.09 10.14 -3.58
C SER A 149 0.37 8.70 -3.33
N ASP A 150 1.47 8.55 -2.61
CA ASP A 150 1.92 7.31 -1.96
C ASP A 150 0.83 6.52 -1.20
N ALA A 151 -0.30 7.15 -0.87
CA ALA A 151 -1.44 6.52 -0.21
C ALA A 151 -2.10 5.38 -1.01
N VAL A 152 -1.82 5.23 -2.30
CA VAL A 152 -2.30 4.08 -3.10
C VAL A 152 -1.45 2.82 -2.94
N GLY A 153 -0.28 2.92 -2.30
CA GLY A 153 0.61 1.78 -2.10
C GLY A 153 0.01 0.66 -1.23
N MET A 154 -1.07 0.94 -0.50
CA MET A 154 -1.73 -0.02 0.39
C MET A 154 -3.21 0.33 0.59
N GLY A 155 -4.04 -0.69 0.80
CA GLY A 155 -5.40 -0.54 1.35
C GLY A 155 -6.48 -0.23 0.32
N LEU A 156 -6.15 -0.22 -0.97
CA LEU A 156 -7.10 -0.12 -2.07
C LEU A 156 -6.76 -1.16 -3.14
N ASN A 157 -7.79 -1.79 -3.70
CA ASN A 157 -7.63 -2.61 -4.90
C ASN A 157 -7.80 -1.69 -6.11
N LEU A 158 -6.74 -1.57 -6.90
CA LEU A 158 -6.67 -0.79 -8.14
C LEU A 158 -6.37 -1.73 -9.30
#